data_AF-A0A2W6YWT8-F1
#
_entry.id   AF-A0A2W6YWT8-F1
#
_cell.length_a   1.000
_cell.length_b   1.000
_cell.length_c   1.000
_cell.angle_alpha   90.00
_cell.angle_beta   90.00
_cell.angle_gamma   90.00
#
_symmetry.space_group_name_H-M   'P 1'
#
loop_
_entity.id
_entity.type
_entity.pdbx_description
1 polymer ?
#
loop_
_entity_poly.entity_id
_entity_poly.type
_entity_poly.pdbx_seq_one_letter_code
_entity_poly.pdbx_strand_id
1 'polypeptide(L)'
;MGVGRSGPGRMGTQTMDQHFIVMMIPHHDGAIAMADLALTRAKRPEIKELARSIKASQTQENAQMRAWYRQWFSQPVPSWGPGKGWGW
;
A
#
# COMPACT_ATOMS: atom_id res chain seq x y z
N MET A 1 4.87 -34.19 -18.68
CA MET A 1 5.81 -33.67 -17.67
C MET A 1 5.33 -32.29 -17.25
N GLY A 2 4.63 -32.20 -16.12
CA GLY A 2 3.97 -30.95 -15.67
C GLY A 2 4.90 -30.16 -14.76
N VAL A 3 5.28 -28.96 -15.18
CA VAL A 3 6.01 -28.00 -14.34
C VAL A 3 5.02 -27.43 -13.33
N GLY A 4 5.20 -27.79 -12.06
CA GLY A 4 4.48 -27.18 -10.95
C GLY A 4 4.91 -25.72 -10.79
N ARG A 5 4.02 -24.78 -11.16
CA ARG A 5 4.11 -23.41 -10.67
C ARG A 5 3.68 -23.43 -9.22
N SER A 6 4.63 -23.22 -8.31
CA SER A 6 4.37 -22.85 -6.92
C SER A 6 3.43 -21.64 -6.91
N GLY A 7 2.16 -21.89 -6.58
CA GLY A 7 1.18 -20.82 -6.38
C GLY A 7 1.53 -20.03 -5.11
N PRO A 8 1.22 -18.72 -5.05
CA PRO A 8 1.45 -17.94 -3.85
C PRO A 8 0.72 -18.62 -2.69
N GLY A 9 1.40 -18.73 -1.54
CA GLY A 9 0.81 -19.28 -0.33
C GLY A 9 -0.58 -18.69 -0.12
N ARG A 10 -1.55 -19.54 0.22
CA ARG A 10 -2.92 -19.11 0.52
C ARG A 10 -3.05 -18.98 2.02
N MET A 11 -3.31 -17.77 2.52
CA MET A 11 -3.81 -17.54 3.88
C MET A 11 -5.33 -17.36 3.76
N GLY A 12 -6.11 -18.37 4.14
CA GLY A 12 -7.56 -18.39 3.89
C GLY A 12 -7.90 -18.40 2.38
N THR A 13 -9.00 -17.74 1.98
CA THR A 13 -9.43 -17.65 0.57
C THR A 13 -8.58 -16.69 -0.28
N GLN A 14 -7.69 -15.90 0.34
CA GLN A 14 -6.84 -14.91 -0.35
C GLN A 14 -5.41 -15.43 -0.56
N THR A 15 -4.75 -14.96 -1.62
CA THR A 15 -3.31 -15.18 -1.79
C THR A 15 -2.53 -14.21 -0.89
N MET A 16 -1.28 -14.55 -0.57
CA MET A 16 -0.36 -13.67 0.16
C MET A 16 -0.23 -12.29 -0.50
N ASP A 17 -0.13 -12.24 -1.83
CA ASP A 17 -0.03 -10.97 -2.58
C ASP A 17 -1.31 -10.15 -2.47
N GLN A 18 -2.47 -10.80 -2.54
CA GLN A 18 -3.76 -10.14 -2.41
C GLN A 18 -3.89 -9.49 -1.03
N HIS A 19 -3.53 -10.23 0.02
CA HIS A 19 -3.56 -9.74 1.40
C HIS A 19 -2.55 -8.60 1.62
N PHE A 20 -1.32 -8.76 1.13
CA PHE A 20 -0.27 -7.76 1.25
C PHE A 20 -0.69 -6.43 0.62
N ILE A 21 -1.17 -6.44 -0.62
CA ILE A 21 -1.58 -5.21 -1.32
C ILE A 21 -2.74 -4.52 -0.60
N VAL A 22 -3.75 -5.30 -0.17
CA VAL A 22 -4.94 -4.79 0.52
C VAL A 22 -4.60 -4.12 1.85
N MET A 23 -3.52 -4.56 2.51
CA MET A 23 -3.03 -3.99 3.77
C MET A 23 -2.04 -2.84 3.56
N MET A 24 -1.18 -2.93 2.54
CA MET A 24 -0.10 -1.96 2.34
C MET A 24 -0.61 -0.63 1.76
N ILE A 25 -1.67 -0.66 0.94
CA ILE A 25 -2.27 0.57 0.41
C ILE A 25 -2.71 1.55 1.51
N PRO A 26 -3.54 1.15 2.49
CA PRO A 26 -3.93 2.06 3.58
C PRO A 26 -2.76 2.41 4.52
N HIS A 27 -1.79 1.50 4.70
CA HIS A 27 -0.57 1.83 5.45
C HIS A 27 0.21 2.97 4.78
N HIS A 28 0.36 2.91 3.45
CA HIS A 28 1.00 3.96 2.66
C HIS A 28 0.21 5.27 2.65
N ASP A 29 -1.13 5.19 2.53
CA ASP A 29 -1.99 6.39 2.63
C ASP A 29 -1.77 7.12 3.98
N GLY A 30 -1.62 6.37 5.07
CA GLY A 30 -1.28 6.91 6.39
C GLY A 30 0.11 7.58 6.44
N ALA A 31 1.13 6.94 5.87
CA ALA A 31 2.47 7.52 5.82
C ALA A 31 2.56 8.76 4.90
N ILE A 32 1.79 8.80 3.80
CA ILE A 32 1.65 10.00 2.96
C ILE A 32 1.03 11.15 3.76
N ALA A 33 -0.05 10.89 4.52
CA ALA A 33 -0.67 11.90 5.37
C ALA A 33 0.31 12.43 6.44
N MET A 34 1.09 11.55 7.05
CA MET A 34 2.12 11.94 8.02
C MET A 34 3.28 12.72 7.37
N ALA A 35 3.67 12.36 6.15
CA ALA A 35 4.66 13.10 5.38
C ALA A 35 4.17 14.53 5.08
N ASP A 36 2.90 14.71 4.71
CA ASP A 36 2.32 16.04 4.50
C ASP A 36 2.31 16.90 5.78
N LEU A 37 2.01 16.28 6.93
CA LEU A 37 2.15 16.96 8.22
C LEU A 37 3.60 17.35 8.51
N ALA A 38 4.57 16.48 8.23
CA ALA A 38 5.98 16.77 8.44
C ALA A 38 6.49 17.92 7.53
N LEU A 39 6.03 18.00 6.28
CA LEU A 39 6.41 19.09 5.37
C LEU A 39 5.99 20.48 5.90
N THR A 40 4.84 20.54 6.58
CA THR A 40 4.29 21.78 7.14
C THR A 40 4.81 22.08 8.55
N ARG A 41 5.09 21.06 9.37
CA ARG A 41 5.40 21.24 10.81
C ARG A 41 6.87 21.07 11.18
N ALA A 42 7.65 20.33 10.40
CA ALA A 42 9.05 20.07 10.74
C ALA A 42 9.89 21.35 10.63
N LYS A 43 10.76 21.59 11.61
CA LYS A 43 11.74 22.70 11.59
C LYS A 43 13.04 22.32 10.89
N ARG A 44 13.40 21.04 10.94
CA ARG A 44 14.66 20.50 10.42
C ARG A 44 14.54 20.23 8.90
N PRO A 45 15.42 20.78 8.05
CA PRO A 45 15.35 20.58 6.60
C PRO A 45 15.49 19.10 6.19
N GLU A 46 16.26 18.31 6.93
CA GLU A 46 16.48 16.88 6.66
C GLU A 46 15.19 16.07 6.84
N ILE A 47 14.33 16.46 7.80
CA ILE A 47 13.02 15.83 7.99
C ILE A 47 12.05 16.18 6.86
N LYS A 48 12.12 17.42 6.33
CA LYS A 48 11.32 17.80 5.17
C LYS A 48 11.76 17.04 3.91
N GLU A 49 13.06 16.80 3.76
CA GLU A 49 13.59 16.02 2.64
C GLU A 49 13.14 14.56 2.70
N LEU A 50 13.24 13.95 3.89
CA LEU A 50 12.71 12.61 4.13
C LEU A 50 11.21 12.55 3.83
N ALA A 51 10.43 13.53 4.28
CA ALA A 51 8.99 13.58 4.03
C ALA A 51 8.66 13.70 2.52
N ARG A 52 9.39 14.52 1.76
CA ARG A 52 9.24 14.57 0.28
C ARG A 52 9.49 13.21 -0.35
N SER A 53 10.56 12.53 0.06
CA SER A 53 10.94 11.22 -0.46
C SER A 53 9.87 10.17 -0.16
N ILE A 54 9.41 10.09 1.09
CA ILE A 54 8.34 9.17 1.51
C ILE A 54 7.06 9.41 0.71
N LYS A 55 6.63 10.68 0.60
CA LYS A 55 5.42 11.02 -0.15
C LYS A 55 5.53 10.59 -1.61
N ALA A 56 6.66 10.89 -2.25
CA ALA A 56 6.88 10.55 -3.65
C ALA A 56 6.87 9.04 -3.88
N SER A 57 7.68 8.29 -3.12
CA SER A 57 7.81 6.83 -3.31
C SER A 57 6.51 6.10 -2.98
N GLN A 58 5.87 6.42 -1.86
CA GLN A 58 4.67 5.69 -1.44
C GLN A 58 3.44 6.03 -2.29
N THR A 59 3.36 7.25 -2.86
CA THR A 59 2.34 7.57 -3.86
C THR A 59 2.52 6.72 -5.12
N GLN A 60 3.78 6.59 -5.59
CA GLN A 60 4.10 5.76 -6.76
C GLN A 60 3.80 4.27 -6.50
N GLU A 61 4.22 3.75 -5.35
CA GLU A 61 3.97 2.36 -4.94
C GLU A 61 2.47 2.08 -4.78
N ASN A 62 1.68 3.04 -4.26
CA ASN A 62 0.23 2.90 -4.22
C ASN A 62 -0.39 2.77 -5.62
N ALA A 63 0.08 3.55 -6.59
CA ALA A 63 -0.39 3.44 -7.96
C ALA A 63 -0.02 2.07 -8.57
N GLN A 64 1.20 1.58 -8.31
CA GLN A 64 1.68 0.28 -8.77
C GLN A 64 0.87 -0.86 -8.17
N MET A 65 0.70 -0.89 -6.85
CA MET A 65 -0.07 -1.93 -6.16
C MET A 65 -1.52 -1.99 -6.63
N ARG A 66 -2.16 -0.83 -6.86
CA ARG A 66 -3.51 -0.77 -7.43
C ARG A 66 -3.57 -1.32 -8.85
N ALA A 67 -2.53 -1.10 -9.66
CA ALA A 67 -2.45 -1.65 -11.01
C ALA A 67 -2.23 -3.17 -10.97
N TRP A 68 -1.31 -3.66 -10.15
CA TRP A 68 -1.05 -5.09 -9.96
C TRP A 68 -2.28 -5.83 -9.47
N TYR A 69 -3.01 -5.29 -8.50
CA TYR A 69 -4.22 -5.93 -7.99
C TYR A 69 -5.27 -6.14 -9.08
N ARG A 70 -5.50 -5.12 -9.91
CA ARG A 70 -6.40 -5.21 -11.07
C ARG A 70 -5.92 -6.25 -12.08
N GLN A 71 -4.63 -6.27 -12.36
CA GLN A 71 -4.04 -7.19 -13.33
C GLN A 71 -4.08 -8.65 -12.85
N TRP A 72 -3.78 -8.91 -11.58
CA TRP A 72 -3.59 -10.26 -11.05
C TRP A 72 -4.89 -10.92 -10.59
N PHE A 73 -5.86 -10.13 -10.11
CA PHE A 73 -7.10 -10.64 -9.52
C PHE A 73 -8.35 -10.22 -10.29
N SER A 74 -8.20 -9.46 -11.38
CA SER A 74 -9.32 -8.98 -12.22
C SER A 74 -10.39 -8.22 -11.43
N GLN A 75 -10.00 -7.56 -10.34
CA GLN A 75 -10.86 -6.82 -9.44
C GLN A 75 -10.18 -5.50 -9.02
N PRO A 76 -10.92 -4.44 -8.67
CA PRO A 76 -10.32 -3.29 -8.00
C PRO A 76 -9.89 -3.67 -6.58
N VAL A 77 -8.90 -2.95 -6.03
CA VAL A 77 -8.57 -3.05 -4.61
C VAL A 77 -9.83 -2.68 -3.81
N PRO A 78 -10.30 -3.53 -2.88
CA PRO A 78 -11.43 -3.22 -2.02
C PRO A 78 -11.24 -1.88 -1.31
N SER A 79 -12.25 -1.01 -1.35
CA SER A 79 -12.28 0.15 -0.47
C SER A 79 -12.65 -0.30 0.93
N TRP A 80 -11.80 -0.02 1.91
CA TRP A 80 -12.17 -0.19 3.31
C TRP A 80 -13.15 0.93 3.70
N GLY A 81 -14.46 0.62 3.68
CA GLY A 81 -15.51 1.54 4.12
C GLY A 81 -15.51 1.79 5.64
N PRO A 82 -16.29 2.78 6.12
CA PRO A 82 -16.36 3.10 7.55
C PRO A 82 -16.74 1.86 8.37
N GLY A 83 -15.87 1.49 9.32
CA GLY A 83 -16.05 0.35 10.24
C GLY A 83 -15.06 -0.82 10.09
N LYS A 84 -14.16 -0.79 9.10
CA LYS A 84 -13.10 -1.81 8.90
C LYS A 84 -11.72 -1.19 8.63
N GLY A 85 -11.49 0.07 8.99
CA GLY A 85 -10.18 0.71 8.94
C GLY A 85 -9.45 0.53 10.26
N TRP A 86 -8.16 0.21 10.23
CA TRP A 86 -7.30 0.21 11.42
C TRP A 86 -7.36 1.60 12.03
N GLY A 87 -8.04 1.71 13.18
CA GLY A 87 -8.39 2.97 13.82
C GLY A 87 -7.17 3.83 14.10
N TRP A 88 -7.01 4.84 13.25
CA TRP A 88 -6.33 6.10 13.53
C TRP A 88 -7.38 7.20 13.40
#